data_AF-A0A1H1JZE3-F1
#
_entry.id   AF-A0A1H1JZE3-F1
#
_cell.length_a   1.000
_cell.length_b   1.000
_cell.length_c   1.000
_cell.angle_alpha   90.00
_cell.angle_beta   90.00
_cell.angle_gamma   90.00
#
_symmetry.space_group_name_H-M   'P 1'
#
loop_
_entity.id
_entity.type
_entity.pdbx_description
1 polymer ?
#
loop_
_entity_poly.entity_id
_entity_poly.type
_entity_poly.pdbx_seq_one_letter_code
_entity_poly.pdbx_strand_id
1 'polypeptide(L)'
;MIGLTKSNNLSALIFSSALVVMSGITLGASSDTIDASVPRLGGGNIEFAIPSALRPTVGLDFFTLSTDFPGFPHPDYSGTQARSVFLIVRTRPPYGTLATDILSGRHANLKELPEQDGYRVFIEHVPRETVTIRHYLFYDEHHNPVVVSDPGEWSRSYGLEHAFGEGYEIKAVINKEYGVDFKKIDKDTMNFVASMIRR
;
A
#
# COMPACT_ATOMS: atom_id res chain seq x y z
N MET A 1 -23.82 -54.96 -28.50
CA MET A 1 -24.28 -56.03 -27.58
C MET A 1 -23.44 -55.91 -26.32
N ILE A 2 -24.00 -55.32 -25.25
CA ILE A 2 -24.51 -55.99 -24.04
C ILE A 2 -23.39 -56.86 -23.41
N GLY A 3 -22.92 -56.61 -22.18
CA GLY A 3 -23.50 -55.77 -21.14
C GLY A 3 -22.60 -55.58 -19.92
N LEU A 4 -23.11 -54.70 -19.06
CA LEU A 4 -22.61 -54.37 -17.73
C LEU A 4 -22.64 -55.56 -16.77
N THR A 5 -21.68 -55.60 -15.86
CA THR A 5 -21.93 -55.94 -14.44
C THR A 5 -21.17 -55.01 -13.51
N LYS A 6 -21.94 -54.33 -12.65
CA LYS A 6 -21.57 -53.50 -11.49
C LYS A 6 -21.27 -54.39 -10.27
N SER A 7 -20.35 -53.96 -9.40
CA SER A 7 -20.56 -53.67 -7.94
C SER A 7 -19.18 -53.60 -7.26
N ASN A 8 -18.68 -52.44 -6.83
CA ASN A 8 -18.94 -51.75 -5.54
C ASN A 8 -18.63 -52.58 -4.28
N ASN A 9 -17.57 -52.16 -3.56
CA ASN A 9 -17.41 -52.09 -2.09
C ASN A 9 -16.00 -51.51 -1.84
N LEU A 10 -15.78 -50.21 -1.64
CA LEU A 10 -15.99 -49.38 -0.45
C LEU A 10 -15.38 -49.96 0.86
N SER A 11 -14.58 -49.12 1.52
CA SER A 11 -13.99 -49.20 2.88
C SER A 11 -12.54 -49.72 2.89
N ALA A 12 -11.55 -49.08 3.52
CA ALA A 12 -11.59 -47.97 4.47
C ALA A 12 -10.27 -47.17 4.42
N LEU A 13 -10.41 -45.87 4.66
CA LEU A 13 -9.36 -44.91 4.97
C LEU A 13 -8.44 -45.43 6.08
N ILE A 14 -7.13 -45.37 5.85
CA ILE A 14 -6.14 -45.35 6.93
C ILE A 14 -5.70 -43.90 7.08
N PHE A 15 -6.32 -43.22 8.05
CA PHE A 15 -5.82 -41.98 8.63
C PHE A 15 -4.54 -42.32 9.41
N SER A 16 -3.37 -42.09 8.81
CA SER A 16 -2.12 -42.05 9.56
C SER A 16 -1.91 -40.64 10.08
N SER A 17 -2.27 -40.47 11.35
CA SER A 17 -2.00 -39.32 12.19
C SER A 17 -0.49 -39.10 12.34
N ALA A 18 0.08 -38.20 11.54
CA ALA A 18 1.41 -37.65 11.81
C ALA A 18 1.24 -36.39 12.66
N LEU A 19 1.19 -36.61 13.97
CA LEU A 19 1.37 -35.59 15.00
C LEU A 19 2.81 -35.05 14.87
N VAL A 20 3.02 -34.03 14.04
CA VAL A 20 4.29 -33.30 14.04
C VAL A 20 4.32 -32.46 15.30
N VAL A 21 5.22 -32.87 16.19
CA VAL A 21 5.59 -32.24 17.45
C VAL A 21 5.74 -30.73 17.24
N MET A 22 4.98 -29.97 18.04
CA MET A 22 5.22 -28.55 18.26
C MET A 22 6.65 -28.34 18.75
N SER A 23 7.55 -28.00 17.85
CA SER A 23 8.74 -27.24 18.22
C SER A 23 8.28 -25.79 18.34
N GLY A 24 7.86 -25.43 19.55
CA GLY A 24 7.71 -24.03 19.94
C GLY A 24 9.06 -23.34 19.76
N ILE A 25 9.26 -22.71 18.60
CA ILE A 25 10.18 -21.59 18.51
C ILE A 25 9.47 -20.47 19.26
N THR A 26 9.66 -20.42 20.58
CA THR A 26 9.62 -19.15 21.29
C THR A 26 10.76 -18.33 20.71
N LEU A 27 10.50 -17.64 19.59
CA LEU A 27 11.27 -16.48 19.18
C LEU A 27 11.01 -15.44 20.26
N GLY A 28 11.78 -15.56 21.35
CA GLY A 28 12.19 -14.40 22.13
C GLY A 28 13.09 -13.55 21.24
N ALA A 29 12.56 -13.05 20.13
CA ALA A 29 13.10 -11.88 19.51
C ALA A 29 12.62 -10.74 20.40
N SER A 30 13.52 -10.17 21.18
CA SER A 30 13.48 -8.72 21.32
C SER A 30 13.40 -8.20 19.89
N SER A 31 12.20 -7.84 19.43
CA SER A 31 12.00 -7.26 18.11
C SER A 31 12.66 -5.91 18.19
N ASP A 32 13.93 -5.83 17.81
CA ASP A 32 14.65 -4.58 17.75
C ASP A 32 13.84 -3.61 16.89
N THR A 33 13.32 -2.56 17.51
CA THR A 33 12.42 -1.59 16.90
C THR A 33 13.01 -0.21 17.04
N ILE A 34 12.90 0.57 15.98
CA ILE A 34 13.19 2.00 15.98
C ILE A 34 11.85 2.72 16.18
N ASP A 35 11.83 3.58 17.19
CA ASP A 35 10.64 4.36 17.51
C ASP A 35 10.57 5.60 16.62
N ALA A 36 9.38 5.87 16.12
CA ALA A 36 9.08 7.08 15.36
C ALA A 36 7.75 7.68 15.84
N SER A 37 7.67 8.99 15.80
CA SER A 37 6.48 9.74 16.18
C SER A 37 6.09 10.66 15.03
N VAL A 38 4.81 10.61 14.63
CA VAL A 38 4.27 11.48 13.59
C VAL A 38 3.18 12.35 14.21
N PRO A 39 3.36 13.67 14.27
CA PRO A 39 2.33 14.59 14.73
C PRO A 39 1.05 14.50 13.90
N ARG A 40 -0.09 14.71 14.56
CA ARG A 40 -1.40 14.85 13.93
C ARG A 40 -1.72 16.32 13.72
N LEU A 41 -2.31 16.69 12.58
CA LEU A 41 -2.98 17.98 12.48
C LEU A 41 -4.14 18.01 13.49
N GLY A 42 -4.10 18.95 14.44
CA GLY A 42 -5.08 19.04 15.53
C GLY A 42 -4.55 18.58 16.90
N GLY A 43 -3.29 18.11 16.96
CA GLY A 43 -2.59 17.81 18.20
C GLY A 43 -2.49 16.32 18.54
N GLY A 44 -1.49 16.00 19.36
CA GLY A 44 -1.11 14.61 19.65
C GLY A 44 -0.26 13.99 18.54
N ASN A 45 0.18 12.76 18.79
CA ASN A 45 1.08 12.02 17.92
C ASN A 45 0.52 10.63 17.58
N ILE A 46 1.01 10.06 16.50
CA ILE A 46 0.93 8.63 16.20
C ILE A 46 2.31 8.07 16.45
N GLU A 47 2.39 7.10 17.35
CA GLU A 47 3.64 6.45 17.72
C GLU A 47 3.79 5.14 16.97
N PHE A 48 4.99 4.86 16.48
CA PHE A 48 5.32 3.67 15.69
C PHE A 48 6.46 2.89 16.34
N ALA A 49 6.34 1.57 16.34
CA ALA A 49 7.41 0.62 16.64
C ALA A 49 7.84 -0.02 15.31
N ILE A 50 8.83 0.58 14.64
CA ILE A 50 9.23 0.14 13.30
C ILE A 50 10.31 -0.93 13.45
N PRO A 51 10.16 -2.15 12.90
CA PRO A 51 11.22 -3.15 12.91
C PRO A 51 12.52 -2.60 12.33
N SER A 52 13.62 -2.68 13.09
CA SER A 52 14.93 -2.10 12.69
C SER A 52 15.47 -2.74 11.40
N ALA A 53 15.09 -3.99 11.12
CA ALA A 53 15.38 -4.70 9.88
C ALA A 53 14.89 -3.97 8.61
N LEU A 54 13.84 -3.14 8.72
CA LEU A 54 13.33 -2.33 7.61
C LEU A 54 14.19 -1.08 7.34
N ARG A 55 15.18 -0.81 8.21
CA ARG A 55 16.13 0.31 8.12
C ARG A 55 15.44 1.67 7.89
N PRO A 56 14.49 2.07 8.75
CA PRO A 56 13.81 3.35 8.60
C PRO A 56 14.76 4.54 8.65
N THR A 57 14.41 5.58 7.91
CA THR A 57 14.92 6.94 8.18
C THR A 57 13.84 7.69 8.96
N VAL A 58 14.16 8.13 10.17
CA VAL A 58 13.22 8.83 11.06
C VAL A 58 13.61 10.31 11.14
N GLY A 59 12.63 11.18 10.89
CA GLY A 59 12.70 12.62 11.09
C GLY A 59 11.81 13.08 12.25
N LEU A 60 11.69 14.40 12.43
CA LEU A 60 10.88 14.97 13.53
C LEU A 60 9.38 14.78 13.33
N ASP A 61 8.92 14.74 12.08
CA ASP A 61 7.50 14.77 11.69
C ASP A 61 7.16 13.74 10.61
N PHE A 62 8.11 12.85 10.30
CA PHE A 62 7.96 11.80 9.31
C PHE A 62 8.90 10.62 9.59
N PHE A 63 8.62 9.49 8.95
CA PHE A 63 9.62 8.46 8.68
C PHE A 63 9.47 7.92 7.27
N THR A 64 10.53 7.30 6.76
CA THR A 64 10.53 6.63 5.45
C THR A 64 11.00 5.19 5.55
N LEU A 65 10.45 4.33 4.70
CA LEU A 65 10.91 2.96 4.50
C LEU A 65 11.21 2.74 3.02
N SER A 66 12.33 2.09 2.75
CA SER A 66 12.76 1.71 1.40
C SER A 66 13.20 0.26 1.46
N THR A 67 12.26 -0.67 1.27
CA THR A 67 12.48 -2.09 1.59
C THR A 67 11.61 -3.01 0.73
N ASP A 68 11.87 -4.31 0.86
CA ASP A 68 11.07 -5.35 0.25
C ASP A 68 9.90 -5.70 1.18
N PHE A 69 8.66 -5.46 0.74
CA PHE A 69 7.48 -5.72 1.53
C PHE A 69 6.97 -7.15 1.37
N PRO A 70 6.55 -7.81 2.45
CA PRO A 70 5.76 -9.03 2.35
C PRO A 70 4.52 -8.79 1.47
N GLY A 71 4.34 -9.59 0.42
CA GLY A 71 3.27 -9.41 -0.58
C GLY A 71 3.69 -8.59 -1.81
N PHE A 72 4.87 -7.98 -1.80
CA PHE A 72 5.43 -7.18 -2.89
C PHE A 72 6.80 -7.75 -3.33
N PRO A 73 6.85 -8.92 -4.00
CA PRO A 73 8.12 -9.59 -4.33
C PRO A 73 8.90 -8.95 -5.49
N HIS A 74 8.32 -7.97 -6.19
CA HIS A 74 8.90 -7.37 -7.39
C HIS A 74 9.55 -6.03 -7.05
N PRO A 75 10.90 -5.92 -7.10
CA PRO A 75 11.58 -4.65 -6.87
C PRO A 75 11.29 -3.66 -8.01
N ASP A 76 11.06 -2.40 -7.65
CA ASP A 76 11.06 -1.25 -8.53
C ASP A 76 12.49 -0.71 -8.70
N TYR A 77 12.89 -0.49 -9.96
CA TYR A 77 14.19 0.05 -10.37
C TYR A 77 14.09 1.47 -10.95
N SER A 78 12.93 2.13 -10.85
CA SER A 78 12.68 3.47 -11.41
C SER A 78 13.43 4.60 -10.69
N GLY A 79 14.11 4.31 -9.58
CA GLY A 79 14.96 5.23 -8.83
C GLY A 79 16.43 4.81 -8.75
N THR A 80 17.20 5.48 -7.89
CA THR A 80 18.64 5.19 -7.69
C THR A 80 18.92 3.89 -6.92
N GLN A 81 17.88 3.22 -6.41
CA GLN A 81 17.97 1.95 -5.69
C GLN A 81 16.81 1.03 -6.07
N ALA A 82 17.09 -0.27 -6.21
CA ALA A 82 16.09 -1.31 -6.36
C ALA A 82 15.30 -1.49 -5.05
N ARG A 83 13.98 -1.39 -5.08
CA ARG A 83 13.12 -1.50 -3.88
C ARG A 83 11.71 -1.90 -4.23
N SER A 84 11.09 -2.85 -3.53
CA SER A 84 9.68 -3.20 -3.84
C SER A 84 8.72 -2.01 -3.68
N VAL A 85 8.93 -1.20 -2.63
CA VAL A 85 8.15 0.00 -2.32
C VAL A 85 9.03 1.00 -1.58
N PHE A 86 8.83 2.28 -1.88
CA PHE A 86 9.27 3.38 -1.04
C PHE A 86 8.05 4.01 -0.39
N LEU A 87 8.01 4.11 0.94
CA LEU A 87 6.94 4.82 1.64
C LEU A 87 7.45 5.93 2.53
N ILE A 88 6.58 6.92 2.72
CA ILE A 88 6.73 8.03 3.65
C ILE A 88 5.45 8.07 4.47
N VAL A 89 5.58 8.06 5.79
CA VAL A 89 4.49 8.43 6.70
C VAL A 89 4.85 9.77 7.31
N ARG A 90 3.96 10.76 7.20
CA ARG A 90 4.24 12.11 7.68
C ARG A 90 2.99 12.84 8.14
N THR A 91 3.20 13.90 8.91
CA THR A 91 2.14 14.88 9.20
C THR A 91 1.61 15.44 7.88
N ARG A 92 0.28 15.57 7.76
CA ARG A 92 -0.33 16.11 6.56
C ARG A 92 0.10 17.58 6.38
N PRO A 93 0.46 18.03 5.16
CA PRO A 93 0.75 19.43 4.92
C PRO A 93 -0.46 20.34 5.24
N PRO A 94 -0.26 21.52 5.82
CA PRO A 94 -1.37 22.45 6.16
C PRO A 94 -2.21 22.88 4.96
N TYR A 95 -1.61 22.89 3.76
CA TYR A 95 -2.23 23.31 2.51
C TYR A 95 -3.07 22.22 1.84
N GLY A 96 -3.10 21.01 2.42
CA GLY A 96 -3.82 19.85 1.88
C GLY A 96 -2.90 18.82 1.26
N THR A 97 -3.54 17.82 0.65
CA THR A 97 -2.92 16.72 -0.08
C THR A 97 -3.36 16.77 -1.54
N LEU A 98 -2.64 16.09 -2.44
CA LEU A 98 -3.01 16.02 -3.85
C LEU A 98 -4.44 15.51 -4.02
N ALA A 99 -4.82 14.45 -3.31
CA ALA A 99 -6.19 13.93 -3.36
C ALA A 99 -7.22 15.01 -3.02
N THR A 100 -6.98 15.78 -1.95
CA THR A 100 -7.90 16.86 -1.54
C THR A 100 -7.91 18.05 -2.50
N ASP A 101 -6.77 18.37 -3.12
CA ASP A 101 -6.67 19.48 -4.08
C ASP A 101 -7.39 19.15 -5.40
N ILE A 102 -7.29 17.90 -5.85
CA ILE A 102 -8.07 17.40 -7.00
C ILE A 102 -9.58 17.47 -6.67
N LEU A 103 -10.00 16.90 -5.53
CA LEU A 103 -11.41 16.83 -5.14
C LEU A 103 -12.06 18.21 -4.92
N SER A 104 -11.28 19.19 -4.46
CA SER A 104 -11.74 20.57 -4.23
C SER A 104 -11.62 21.49 -5.46
N GLY A 105 -11.09 20.98 -6.58
CA GLY A 105 -10.90 21.76 -7.80
C GLY A 105 -9.78 22.80 -7.70
N ARG A 106 -8.89 22.70 -6.71
CA ARG A 106 -7.72 23.58 -6.56
C ARG A 106 -6.54 23.13 -7.41
N HIS A 107 -6.48 21.85 -7.79
CA HIS A 107 -5.44 21.33 -8.67
C HIS A 107 -5.73 21.70 -10.13
N ALA A 108 -4.84 22.47 -10.74
CA ALA A 108 -5.01 23.01 -12.09
C ALA A 108 -4.70 21.99 -13.20
N ASN A 109 -5.09 22.30 -14.44
CA ASN A 109 -4.79 21.52 -15.65
C ASN A 109 -5.34 20.08 -15.66
N LEU A 110 -6.37 19.84 -14.85
CA LEU A 110 -7.07 18.57 -14.81
C LEU A 110 -8.23 18.53 -15.79
N LYS A 111 -8.41 17.36 -16.40
CA LYS A 111 -9.63 16.97 -17.10
C LYS A 111 -10.14 15.67 -16.50
N GLU A 112 -11.36 15.69 -15.95
CA GLU A 112 -12.04 14.47 -15.52
C GLU A 112 -12.41 13.62 -16.75
N LEU A 113 -12.17 12.32 -16.63
CA LEU A 113 -12.56 11.29 -17.57
C LEU A 113 -13.78 10.55 -17.05
N PRO A 114 -14.46 9.74 -17.90
CA PRO A 114 -15.44 8.79 -17.41
C PRO A 114 -14.85 7.91 -16.29
N GLU A 115 -15.67 7.61 -15.30
CA GLU A 115 -15.33 6.68 -14.22
C GLU A 115 -14.87 5.34 -14.77
N GLN A 116 -13.87 4.74 -14.13
CA GLN A 116 -13.31 3.43 -14.52
C GLN A 116 -13.26 2.57 -13.27
N ASP A 117 -13.90 1.40 -13.29
CA ASP A 117 -13.83 0.39 -12.22
C ASP A 117 -14.06 0.93 -10.79
N GLY A 118 -14.95 1.92 -10.64
CA GLY A 118 -15.23 2.56 -9.37
C GLY A 118 -14.16 3.56 -8.90
N TYR A 119 -13.38 4.11 -9.84
CA TYR A 119 -12.41 5.19 -9.65
C TYR A 119 -12.84 6.43 -10.44
N ARG A 120 -12.79 7.60 -9.79
CA ARG A 120 -12.83 8.87 -10.50
C ARG A 120 -11.48 9.10 -11.15
N VAL A 121 -11.46 9.30 -12.46
CA VAL A 121 -10.21 9.37 -13.21
C VAL A 121 -10.01 10.78 -13.75
N PHE A 122 -8.81 11.31 -13.57
CA PHE A 122 -8.43 12.62 -14.10
C PHE A 122 -7.16 12.49 -14.93
N ILE A 123 -7.02 13.31 -15.96
CA ILE A 123 -5.76 13.52 -16.65
C ILE A 123 -5.26 14.92 -16.34
N GLU A 124 -4.04 14.98 -15.81
CA GLU A 124 -3.26 16.20 -15.66
C GLU A 124 -2.39 16.40 -16.91
N HIS A 125 -2.46 17.61 -17.46
CA HIS A 125 -1.50 18.06 -18.48
C HIS A 125 -0.40 18.86 -17.79
N VAL A 126 0.82 18.33 -17.80
CA VAL A 126 1.95 19.01 -17.18
C VAL A 126 2.40 20.16 -18.10
N PRO A 127 2.33 21.44 -17.67
CA PRO A 127 2.66 22.56 -18.53
C PRO A 127 4.11 22.45 -19.04
N ARG A 128 4.30 22.69 -20.34
CA ARG A 128 5.60 22.64 -21.04
C ARG A 128 6.21 21.24 -21.20
N GLU A 129 5.53 20.20 -20.73
CA GLU A 129 5.93 18.82 -20.91
C GLU A 129 4.97 18.11 -21.88
N THR A 130 5.45 17.06 -22.54
CA THR A 130 4.59 16.17 -23.35
C THR A 130 3.94 15.06 -22.53
N VAL A 131 4.19 15.07 -21.22
CA VAL A 131 3.73 14.05 -20.28
C VAL A 131 2.35 14.38 -19.78
N THR A 132 1.50 13.35 -19.74
CA THR A 132 0.21 13.41 -19.06
C THR A 132 0.26 12.45 -17.87
N ILE A 133 -0.24 12.89 -16.73
CA ILE A 133 -0.34 12.07 -15.53
C ILE A 133 -1.80 11.70 -15.35
N ARG A 134 -2.11 10.43 -15.23
CA ARG A 134 -3.46 9.96 -14.92
C ARG A 134 -3.60 9.77 -13.42
N HIS A 135 -4.62 10.37 -12.83
CA HIS A 135 -4.92 10.25 -11.40
C HIS A 135 -6.18 9.42 -11.21
N TYR A 136 -6.10 8.35 -10.42
CA TYR A 136 -7.21 7.51 -10.00
C TYR A 136 -7.58 7.86 -8.56
N LEU A 137 -8.80 8.31 -8.33
CA LEU A 137 -9.27 8.73 -7.02
C LEU A 137 -10.38 7.81 -6.52
N PHE A 138 -10.28 7.46 -5.25
CA PHE A 138 -11.29 6.71 -4.51
C PHE A 138 -11.26 7.09 -3.03
N TYR A 139 -12.25 6.60 -2.29
CA TYR A 139 -12.27 6.66 -0.84
C TYR A 139 -12.04 5.27 -0.26
N ASP A 140 -11.32 5.19 0.85
CA ASP A 140 -11.19 3.96 1.63
C ASP A 140 -12.51 3.63 2.38
N GLU A 141 -12.48 2.56 3.18
CA GLU A 141 -13.63 2.13 3.99
C GLU A 141 -14.04 3.16 5.08
N HIS A 142 -13.15 4.11 5.42
CA HIS A 142 -13.34 5.15 6.42
C HIS A 142 -13.60 6.55 5.81
N HIS A 143 -13.82 6.63 4.50
CA HIS A 143 -14.00 7.89 3.76
C HIS A 143 -12.76 8.81 3.74
N ASN A 144 -11.57 8.25 3.92
CA ASN A 144 -10.31 8.94 3.65
C ASN A 144 -10.04 8.95 2.13
N PRO A 145 -9.66 10.10 1.54
CA PRO A 145 -9.37 10.17 0.12
C PRO A 145 -8.00 9.55 -0.21
N VAL A 146 -7.99 8.76 -1.27
CA VAL A 146 -6.80 8.14 -1.85
C VAL A 146 -6.66 8.58 -3.30
N VAL A 147 -5.43 8.94 -3.69
CA VAL A 147 -5.08 9.19 -5.09
C VAL A 147 -3.93 8.30 -5.51
N VAL A 148 -4.06 7.69 -6.69
CA VAL A 148 -2.97 7.00 -7.37
C VAL A 148 -2.64 7.72 -8.66
N SER A 149 -1.39 8.16 -8.80
CA SER A 149 -0.85 8.85 -9.97
C SER A 149 -0.08 7.87 -10.84
N ASP A 150 -0.56 7.68 -12.07
CA ASP A 150 0.12 6.99 -13.15
C ASP A 150 0.77 8.02 -14.10
N PRO A 151 2.08 8.21 -14.02
CA PRO A 151 2.80 9.12 -14.92
C PRO A 151 2.91 8.60 -16.38
N GLY A 152 2.46 7.38 -16.68
CA GLY A 152 2.53 6.75 -17.99
C GLY A 152 3.74 5.83 -18.17
N GLU A 153 3.92 5.31 -19.39
CA GLU A 153 4.83 4.19 -19.73
C GLU A 153 6.31 4.45 -19.43
N TRP A 154 6.74 5.71 -19.35
CA TRP A 154 8.13 6.05 -19.04
C TRP A 154 8.51 5.74 -17.58
N SER A 155 7.52 5.56 -16.71
CA SER A 155 7.70 5.13 -15.32
C SER A 155 7.21 3.71 -15.15
N ARG A 156 8.00 2.91 -14.42
CA ARG A 156 7.60 1.56 -13.97
C ARG A 156 6.76 1.59 -12.69
N SER A 157 6.38 2.77 -12.21
CA SER A 157 5.75 2.91 -10.89
C SER A 157 4.58 3.87 -10.90
N TYR A 158 3.64 3.57 -10.02
CA TYR A 158 2.58 4.45 -9.57
C TYR A 158 3.05 5.24 -8.34
N GLY A 159 2.57 6.47 -8.20
CA GLY A 159 2.59 7.19 -6.92
C GLY A 159 1.26 6.99 -6.22
N LEU A 160 1.25 6.65 -4.94
CA LEU A 160 0.06 6.54 -4.10
C LEU A 160 0.15 7.56 -2.98
N GLU A 161 -0.96 8.24 -2.70
CA GLU A 161 -1.13 9.12 -1.53
C GLU A 161 -2.47 8.82 -0.87
N HIS A 162 -2.42 8.45 0.42
CA HIS A 162 -3.58 8.20 1.27
C HIS A 162 -3.60 9.25 2.38
N ALA A 163 -4.67 10.04 2.45
CA ALA A 163 -4.79 11.14 3.39
C ALA A 163 -5.78 10.81 4.52
N PHE A 164 -5.28 10.66 5.75
CA PHE A 164 -6.06 10.25 6.92
C PHE A 164 -6.72 11.40 7.68
N GLY A 165 -7.99 11.26 8.05
CA GLY A 165 -8.77 12.26 8.78
C GLY A 165 -8.10 12.77 10.07
N GLU A 166 -7.25 11.94 10.70
CA GLU A 166 -6.45 12.27 11.87
C GLU A 166 -5.28 13.22 11.60
N GLY A 167 -5.13 13.73 10.37
CA GLY A 167 -4.17 14.79 10.07
C GLY A 167 -2.76 14.33 9.70
N TYR A 168 -2.62 13.08 9.27
CA TYR A 168 -1.39 12.56 8.67
C TYR A 168 -1.68 12.03 7.26
N GLU A 169 -0.62 11.68 6.53
CA GLU A 169 -0.73 11.04 5.22
C GLU A 169 0.35 9.99 5.04
N ILE A 170 0.05 9.03 4.16
CA ILE A 170 0.97 8.01 3.72
C ILE A 170 1.18 8.19 2.22
N LYS A 171 2.43 8.29 1.80
CA LYS A 171 2.84 8.29 0.39
C LYS A 171 3.62 7.05 0.08
N ALA A 172 3.37 6.44 -1.07
CA ALA A 172 4.11 5.28 -1.54
C ALA A 172 4.44 5.38 -3.03
N VAL A 173 5.56 4.77 -3.43
CA VAL A 173 5.90 4.50 -4.82
C VAL A 173 5.84 2.99 -5.03
N ILE A 174 4.99 2.55 -5.96
CA ILE A 174 4.58 1.15 -6.08
C ILE A 174 4.80 0.69 -7.52
N ASN A 175 5.44 -0.47 -7.71
CA ASN A 175 5.71 -1.03 -9.04
C ASN A 175 4.40 -1.33 -9.80
N LYS A 176 4.35 -1.01 -11.09
CA LYS A 176 3.20 -1.30 -11.95
C LYS A 176 2.94 -2.79 -12.16
N GLU A 177 3.91 -3.65 -11.90
CA GLU A 177 3.75 -5.11 -11.93
C GLU A 177 2.67 -5.62 -10.95
N TYR A 178 2.33 -4.83 -9.93
CA TYR A 178 1.21 -5.14 -9.00
C TYR A 178 -0.18 -4.93 -9.62
N GLY A 179 -0.25 -4.39 -10.84
CA GLY A 179 -1.48 -4.17 -11.58
C GLY A 179 -2.26 -2.93 -11.12
N VAL A 180 -3.53 -2.90 -11.48
CA VAL A 180 -4.41 -1.71 -11.35
C VAL A 180 -5.48 -1.84 -10.27
N ASP A 181 -5.42 -2.89 -9.44
CA ASP A 181 -6.32 -3.04 -8.28
C ASP A 181 -5.84 -2.14 -7.12
N PHE A 182 -5.98 -0.83 -7.33
CA PHE A 182 -5.45 0.19 -6.42
C PHE A 182 -6.10 0.14 -5.03
N LYS A 183 -7.37 -0.26 -4.93
CA LYS A 183 -8.05 -0.46 -3.64
C LYS A 183 -7.39 -1.56 -2.83
N LYS A 184 -7.04 -2.69 -3.46
CA LYS A 184 -6.32 -3.78 -2.80
C LYS A 184 -4.89 -3.35 -2.42
N ILE A 185 -4.18 -2.71 -3.34
CA ILE A 185 -2.80 -2.22 -3.12
C ILE A 185 -2.76 -1.25 -1.93
N ASP A 186 -3.69 -0.29 -1.88
CA ASP A 186 -3.83 0.64 -0.77
C ASP A 186 -4.09 -0.12 0.54
N LYS A 187 -5.08 -1.01 0.56
CA LYS A 187 -5.43 -1.81 1.75
C LYS A 187 -4.24 -2.61 2.30
N ASP A 188 -3.48 -3.27 1.43
CA ASP A 188 -2.29 -4.02 1.83
C ASP A 188 -1.19 -3.11 2.39
N THR A 189 -0.97 -1.96 1.75
CA THR A 189 -0.02 -0.94 2.20
C THR A 189 -0.42 -0.37 3.57
N MET A 190 -1.71 -0.07 3.76
CA MET A 190 -2.23 0.47 5.01
C MET A 190 -2.18 -0.57 6.14
N ASN A 191 -2.51 -1.83 5.86
CA ASN A 191 -2.38 -2.92 6.83
C ASN A 191 -0.93 -3.10 7.29
N PHE A 192 0.03 -2.99 6.37
CA PHE A 192 1.45 -3.02 6.70
C PHE A 192 1.83 -1.87 7.63
N VAL A 193 1.45 -0.63 7.30
CA VAL A 193 1.74 0.53 8.17
C VAL A 193 1.06 0.41 9.53
N ALA A 194 -0.20 -0.02 9.56
CA ALA A 194 -0.97 -0.21 10.77
C ALA A 194 -0.35 -1.27 11.71
N SER A 195 0.36 -2.27 11.17
CA SER A 195 1.07 -3.26 11.97
C SER A 195 2.20 -2.69 12.82
N MET A 196 2.70 -1.49 12.46
CA MET A 196 3.77 -0.80 13.17
C MET A 196 3.26 0.24 14.17
N ILE A 197 1.96 0.54 14.22
CA ILE A 197 1.39 1.54 15.14
C ILE A 197 1.41 0.97 16.57
N ARG A 198 2.00 1.71 17.51
CA ARG A 198 1.90 1.40 18.94
C ARG A 198 0.48 1.72 19.42
N ARG A 199 -0.22 0.70 19.92
CA ARG A 199 -1.55 0.80 20.52
C ARG A 199 -1.47 1.00 22.02
#